data_AF-A0A3L6T2A3-F1
#
_entry.id   AF-A0A3L6T2A3-F1
#
_cell.length_a   1.000
_cell.length_b   1.000
_cell.length_c   1.000
_cell.angle_alpha   90.00
_cell.angle_beta   90.00
_cell.angle_gamma   90.00
#
_symmetry.space_group_name_H-M   'P 1'
#
loop_
_entity.id
_entity.type
_entity.pdbx_description
1 polymer ?
#
loop_
_entity_poly.entity_id
_entity_poly.type
_entity_poly.pdbx_seq_one_letter_code
_entity_poly.pdbx_strand_id
1 'polypeptide(L)'
;MGTDLFVVFISNEEKKVPLWHQKASNSDDGFICWDYHVICIQSRRNKGEVLDLVWDLDSDLPFPSPFSQYVSDAIQPLAFGDSIYRRLFRVVHAPLFLQSFASDRSHMKDPAGNWIQLPPKYDPIVAADGTTNNLHEYIAISVDDVADLESMVNDVYSNKHGVVKSEEAYLVPNGAFMMMFA
;
A
#
# COMPACT_ATOMS: atom_id res chain seq x y z
N MET A 1 23.53 -3.94 -7.14
CA MET A 1 22.28 -4.26 -7.86
C MET A 1 21.42 -5.03 -6.88
N GLY A 2 20.49 -4.33 -6.24
CA GLY A 2 19.63 -4.87 -5.19
C GLY A 2 18.23 -5.12 -5.72
N THR A 3 17.49 -5.98 -5.01
CA THR A 3 16.03 -5.99 -5.07
C THR A 3 15.57 -5.28 -3.81
N ASP A 4 14.84 -4.19 -3.96
CA ASP A 4 14.24 -3.48 -2.84
C ASP A 4 12.77 -3.88 -2.69
N LEU A 5 12.32 -3.95 -1.45
CA LEU A 5 10.94 -4.27 -1.10
C LEU A 5 10.32 -3.07 -0.38
N PHE A 6 9.07 -2.78 -0.72
CA PHE A 6 8.30 -1.70 -0.13
C PHE A 6 6.94 -2.20 0.27
N VAL A 7 6.53 -1.87 1.49
CA VAL A 7 5.16 -2.09 1.97
C VAL A 7 4.38 -0.83 1.64
N VAL A 8 3.25 -0.99 0.95
CA VAL A 8 2.42 0.12 0.49
C VAL A 8 1.05 0.03 1.14
N PHE A 9 0.74 1.01 1.98
CA PHE A 9 -0.60 1.22 2.50
C PHE A 9 -1.37 2.09 1.52
N ILE A 10 -2.56 1.64 1.14
CA ILE A 10 -3.48 2.33 0.25
C ILE A 10 -4.67 2.77 1.10
N SER A 11 -4.85 4.07 1.28
CA SER A 11 -5.99 4.63 2.01
C SER A 11 -6.31 6.04 1.52
N ASN A 12 -7.27 6.69 2.15
CA ASN A 12 -7.58 8.10 2.00
C ASN A 12 -8.34 8.61 3.24
N GLU A 13 -8.59 9.91 3.30
CA GLU A 13 -9.28 10.57 4.42
C GLU A 13 -10.67 9.96 4.68
N GLU A 14 -11.34 9.54 3.62
CA GLU A 14 -12.70 8.98 3.64
C GLU A 14 -12.76 7.49 3.97
N LYS A 15 -11.61 6.81 3.99
CA LYS A 15 -11.51 5.35 4.09
C LYS A 15 -12.40 4.65 3.06
N LYS A 16 -12.29 5.09 1.80
CA LYS A 16 -13.01 4.56 0.63
C LYS A 16 -12.02 4.29 -0.49
N VAL A 17 -11.48 3.08 -0.49
CA VAL A 17 -10.43 2.62 -1.39
C VAL A 17 -11.02 1.57 -2.34
N PRO A 18 -11.50 1.98 -3.51
CA PRO A 18 -11.99 1.02 -4.48
C PRO A 18 -10.83 0.26 -5.13
N LEU A 19 -10.94 -1.07 -5.16
CA LEU A 19 -10.04 -1.99 -5.85
C LEU A 19 -10.83 -3.07 -6.58
N TRP A 20 -10.36 -3.44 -7.76
CA TRP A 20 -10.88 -4.58 -8.53
C TRP A 20 -10.04 -5.83 -8.32
N HIS A 21 -10.51 -6.95 -8.87
CA HIS A 21 -9.79 -8.22 -8.82
C HIS A 21 -9.52 -8.73 -7.40
N GLN A 22 -10.41 -8.46 -6.45
CA GLN A 22 -10.27 -8.86 -5.05
C GLN A 22 -11.05 -10.15 -4.77
N LYS A 23 -10.35 -11.18 -4.24
CA LYS A 23 -10.89 -12.51 -3.91
C LYS A 23 -12.07 -12.49 -2.94
N ALA A 24 -12.17 -11.46 -2.11
CA ALA A 24 -13.25 -11.29 -1.14
C ALA A 24 -14.57 -10.83 -1.78
N SER A 25 -14.53 -10.35 -3.03
CA SER A 25 -15.73 -9.90 -3.72
C SER A 25 -16.60 -11.05 -4.19
N ASN A 26 -17.91 -10.78 -4.26
CA ASN A 26 -18.88 -11.65 -4.91
C ASN A 26 -19.27 -11.16 -6.31
N SER A 27 -18.71 -10.03 -6.78
CA SER A 27 -18.95 -9.53 -8.14
C SER A 27 -17.97 -10.15 -9.13
N ASP A 28 -18.39 -10.24 -10.40
CA ASP A 28 -17.59 -10.84 -11.48
C ASP A 28 -16.28 -10.09 -11.76
N ASP A 29 -16.24 -8.78 -11.45
CA ASP A 29 -15.09 -7.91 -11.63
C ASP A 29 -14.20 -7.79 -10.38
N GLY A 30 -14.55 -8.50 -9.30
CA GLY A 30 -13.75 -8.51 -8.08
C GLY A 30 -13.76 -7.19 -7.31
N PHE A 31 -14.78 -6.34 -7.48
CA PHE A 31 -14.82 -5.01 -6.85
C PHE A 31 -15.01 -5.07 -5.33
N ILE A 32 -14.15 -4.38 -4.58
CA ILE A 32 -14.30 -4.09 -3.14
C ILE A 32 -13.96 -2.62 -2.89
N CYS A 33 -14.69 -1.99 -1.97
CA CYS A 33 -14.31 -0.70 -1.40
C CYS A 33 -13.77 -0.92 0.02
N TRP A 34 -12.45 -0.88 0.16
CA TRP A 34 -11.74 -1.07 1.42
C TRP A 34 -11.69 0.23 2.23
N ASP A 35 -11.53 0.13 3.54
CA ASP A 35 -11.13 1.25 4.39
C ASP A 35 -9.63 1.57 4.23
N TYR A 36 -8.81 0.52 4.14
CA TYR A 36 -7.44 0.55 3.66
C TYR A 36 -7.05 -0.80 3.07
N HIS A 37 -6.03 -0.82 2.20
CA HIS A 37 -5.43 -2.07 1.70
C HIS A 37 -3.91 -2.03 1.82
N VAL A 38 -3.26 -3.19 1.86
CA VAL A 38 -1.79 -3.28 1.96
C VAL A 38 -1.24 -4.25 0.92
N ILE A 39 -0.30 -3.76 0.12
CA ILE A 39 0.43 -4.56 -0.88
C ILE A 39 1.94 -4.47 -0.64
N CYS A 40 2.70 -5.41 -1.21
CA CYS A 40 4.15 -5.30 -1.26
C CYS A 40 4.62 -5.08 -2.69
N ILE A 41 5.46 -4.06 -2.91
CA ILE A 41 6.11 -3.79 -4.20
C ILE A 41 7.55 -4.26 -4.12
N GLN A 42 7.95 -5.06 -5.08
CA GLN A 42 9.32 -5.44 -5.30
C GLN A 42 9.88 -4.65 -6.48
N SER A 43 10.89 -3.81 -6.23
CA SER A 43 11.61 -3.11 -7.29
C SER A 43 12.94 -3.79 -7.60
N ARG A 44 13.14 -4.11 -8.88
CA ARG A 44 14.40 -4.66 -9.39
C ARG A 44 14.99 -3.72 -10.43
N ARG A 45 16.24 -3.34 -10.21
CA ARG A 45 17.00 -2.49 -11.11
C ARG A 45 18.22 -3.24 -11.64
N ASN A 46 18.16 -3.69 -12.89
CA ASN A 46 19.27 -4.32 -13.61
C ASN A 46 19.42 -3.68 -15.00
N LYS A 47 20.59 -3.09 -15.28
CA LYS A 47 21.10 -2.65 -16.60
C LYS A 47 20.04 -2.44 -17.72
N GLY A 48 19.07 -1.54 -17.50
CA GLY A 48 18.09 -1.12 -18.51
C GLY A 48 16.71 -1.79 -18.45
N GLU A 49 16.51 -2.82 -17.62
CA GLU A 49 15.19 -3.39 -17.34
C GLU A 49 14.71 -3.00 -15.93
N VAL A 50 13.51 -2.41 -15.88
CA VAL A 50 12.76 -2.21 -14.64
C VAL A 50 11.60 -3.19 -14.62
N LEU A 51 11.70 -4.18 -13.74
CA LEU A 51 10.66 -5.19 -13.54
C LEU A 51 10.14 -5.06 -12.11
N ASP A 52 9.23 -4.11 -11.93
CA ASP A 52 8.53 -3.93 -10.67
C ASP A 52 7.35 -4.92 -10.60
N LEU A 53 7.21 -5.56 -9.44
CA LEU A 53 6.22 -6.61 -9.19
C LEU A 53 5.38 -6.25 -7.96
N VAL A 54 4.08 -6.53 -8.02
CA VAL A 54 3.13 -6.35 -6.92
C VAL A 54 2.76 -7.70 -6.33
N TRP A 55 2.91 -7.79 -5.01
CA TRP A 55 2.51 -8.92 -4.20
C TRP A 55 1.28 -8.51 -3.39
N ASP A 56 0.11 -8.88 -3.90
CA ASP A 56 -1.18 -8.70 -3.24
C ASP A 56 -1.80 -10.09 -2.98
N LEU A 57 -1.93 -10.45 -1.70
CA LEU A 57 -2.48 -11.75 -1.31
C LEU A 57 -3.99 -11.84 -1.53
N ASP A 58 -4.68 -10.71 -1.58
CA ASP A 58 -6.13 -10.61 -1.73
C ASP A 58 -6.56 -10.46 -3.19
N SER A 59 -5.61 -10.26 -4.12
CA SER A 59 -5.87 -10.16 -5.55
C SER A 59 -6.01 -11.52 -6.25
N ASP A 60 -6.90 -11.61 -7.25
CA ASP A 60 -7.04 -12.76 -8.17
C ASP A 60 -6.17 -12.68 -9.43
N LEU A 61 -5.51 -11.53 -9.67
CA LEU A 61 -4.45 -11.36 -10.67
C LEU A 61 -3.24 -12.30 -10.41
N PRO A 62 -2.30 -12.46 -11.37
CA PRO A 62 -1.09 -13.25 -11.16
C PRO A 62 -0.35 -12.88 -9.86
N PHE A 63 0.27 -13.86 -9.20
CA PHE A 63 0.98 -13.64 -7.94
C PHE A 63 2.46 -14.05 -8.05
N PRO A 64 3.41 -13.10 -8.10
CA PRO A 64 3.20 -11.65 -8.14
C PRO A 64 2.70 -11.15 -9.51
N SER A 65 2.04 -9.99 -9.49
CA SER A 65 1.56 -9.30 -10.69
C SER A 65 2.62 -8.35 -11.25
N PRO A 66 2.79 -8.22 -12.58
CA PRO A 66 3.50 -7.10 -13.16
C PRO A 66 2.90 -5.77 -12.69
N PHE A 67 3.74 -4.81 -12.29
CA PHE A 67 3.26 -3.54 -11.73
C PHE A 67 2.26 -2.82 -12.64
N SER A 68 2.57 -2.72 -13.94
CA SER A 68 1.69 -2.08 -14.92
C SER A 68 0.33 -2.76 -15.05
N GLN A 69 0.29 -4.09 -14.95
CA GLN A 69 -0.94 -4.87 -14.98
C GLN A 69 -1.77 -4.64 -13.72
N TYR A 70 -1.15 -4.65 -12.54
CA TYR A 70 -1.86 -4.40 -11.29
C TYR A 70 -2.48 -2.99 -11.28
N VAL A 71 -1.76 -1.99 -11.80
CA VAL A 71 -2.28 -0.63 -11.93
C VAL A 71 -3.45 -0.56 -12.92
N SER A 72 -3.34 -1.19 -14.09
CA SER A 72 -4.41 -1.14 -15.10
C SER A 72 -5.65 -1.91 -14.68
N ASP A 73 -5.49 -3.05 -14.00
CA ASP A 73 -6.58 -4.00 -13.79
C ASP A 73 -7.20 -3.82 -12.40
N ALA A 74 -6.38 -3.74 -11.34
CA ALA A 74 -6.88 -3.66 -9.95
C ALA A 74 -7.08 -2.22 -9.46
N ILE A 75 -6.14 -1.31 -9.78
CA ILE A 75 -6.18 0.08 -9.29
C ILE A 75 -7.15 0.94 -10.11
N GLN A 76 -7.09 0.85 -11.45
CA GLN A 76 -7.90 1.63 -12.39
C GLN A 76 -8.00 3.14 -12.03
N PRO A 77 -6.91 3.93 -12.15
CA PRO A 77 -6.86 5.34 -11.72
C PRO A 77 -7.90 6.28 -12.30
N LEU A 78 -8.48 5.93 -13.44
CA LEU A 78 -9.45 6.78 -14.14
C LEU A 78 -10.91 6.35 -13.95
N ALA A 79 -11.17 5.30 -13.16
CA ALA A 79 -12.51 4.73 -13.01
C ALA A 79 -13.44 5.59 -12.13
N PHE A 80 -12.90 6.45 -11.26
CA PHE A 80 -13.69 7.34 -10.40
C PHE A 80 -13.36 8.81 -10.65
N GLY A 81 -14.40 9.62 -10.87
CA GLY A 81 -14.27 11.07 -10.99
C GLY A 81 -14.42 11.82 -9.65
N ASP A 82 -14.97 11.18 -8.62
CA ASP A 82 -15.20 11.79 -7.31
C ASP A 82 -13.93 11.70 -6.44
N SER A 83 -13.54 12.83 -5.84
CA SER A 83 -12.36 12.93 -5.00
C SER A 83 -12.41 12.06 -3.75
N ILE A 84 -13.60 11.69 -3.26
CA ILE A 84 -13.73 10.83 -2.07
C ILE A 84 -13.16 9.42 -2.26
N TYR A 85 -12.97 8.99 -3.52
CA TYR A 85 -12.43 7.68 -3.87
C TYR A 85 -10.97 7.73 -4.31
N ARG A 86 -10.34 8.92 -4.34
CA ARG A 86 -8.92 9.04 -4.70
C ARG A 86 -8.09 8.32 -3.65
N ARG A 87 -7.32 7.32 -4.09
CA ARG A 87 -6.38 6.57 -3.27
C ARG A 87 -5.10 7.38 -3.08
N LEU A 88 -4.56 7.28 -1.88
CA LEU A 88 -3.23 7.74 -1.53
C LEU A 88 -2.40 6.52 -1.12
N PHE A 89 -1.10 6.56 -1.40
CA PHE A 89 -0.17 5.45 -1.24
C PHE A 89 0.94 5.85 -0.30
N ARG A 90 0.96 5.30 0.92
CA ARG A 90 2.10 5.42 1.84
C ARG A 90 3.07 4.28 1.53
N VAL A 91 4.23 4.64 0.99
CA VAL A 91 5.28 3.71 0.56
C VAL A 91 6.38 3.66 1.61
N VAL A 92 6.56 2.51 2.25
CA VAL A 92 7.52 2.30 3.34
C VAL A 92 8.56 1.26 2.94
N HIS A 93 9.84 1.59 3.04
CA HIS A 93 10.92 0.63 2.79
C HIS A 93 10.83 -0.55 3.78
N ALA A 94 10.86 -1.79 3.27
CA ALA A 94 10.53 -2.98 4.05
C ALA A 94 11.38 -3.19 5.31
N PRO A 95 12.71 -2.96 5.32
CA PRO A 95 13.50 -2.99 6.54
C PRO A 95 13.01 -2.03 7.63
N LEU A 96 12.59 -0.82 7.26
CA LEU A 96 12.04 0.15 8.22
C LEU A 96 10.67 -0.30 8.73
N PHE A 97 9.83 -0.83 7.84
CA PHE A 97 8.53 -1.39 8.21
C PHE A 97 8.67 -2.53 9.22
N LEU A 98 9.53 -3.51 8.94
CA LEU A 98 9.77 -4.66 9.82
C LEU A 98 10.31 -4.25 11.19
N GLN A 99 11.05 -3.15 11.27
CA GLN A 99 11.56 -2.62 12.54
C GLN A 99 10.50 -1.82 13.32
N SER A 100 9.63 -1.08 12.62
CA SER A 100 8.82 -0.01 13.23
C SER A 100 7.33 -0.34 13.33
N PHE A 101 6.82 -1.28 12.55
CA PHE A 101 5.39 -1.59 12.53
C PHE A 101 4.96 -2.40 13.75
N ALA A 102 3.79 -2.06 14.30
CA ALA A 102 3.15 -2.79 15.37
C ALA A 102 1.62 -2.77 15.24
N SER A 103 0.99 -3.89 15.58
CA SER A 103 -0.47 -4.00 15.63
C SER A 103 -0.90 -5.01 16.66
N ASP A 104 -1.66 -4.55 17.66
CA ASP A 104 -2.33 -5.37 18.67
C ASP A 104 -3.63 -6.03 18.15
N ARG A 105 -3.99 -5.75 16.87
CA ARG A 105 -5.18 -6.25 16.17
C ARG A 105 -6.51 -5.78 16.76
N SER A 106 -6.51 -4.82 17.69
CA SER A 106 -7.73 -4.29 18.32
C SER A 106 -8.74 -3.74 17.32
N HIS A 107 -8.28 -3.19 16.19
CA HIS A 107 -9.14 -2.69 15.11
C HIS A 107 -9.98 -3.77 14.42
N MET A 108 -9.62 -5.05 14.54
CA MET A 108 -10.39 -6.19 14.00
C MET A 108 -11.43 -6.73 14.99
N LYS A 109 -11.70 -6.02 16.09
CA LYS A 109 -12.75 -6.35 17.05
C LYS A 109 -13.95 -5.44 16.88
N ASP A 110 -15.13 -6.04 16.97
CA ASP A 110 -16.39 -5.30 17.05
C ASP A 110 -16.54 -4.58 18.41
N PRO A 111 -17.54 -3.70 18.59
CA PRO A 111 -17.78 -3.03 19.88
C PRO A 111 -18.08 -3.96 21.05
N ALA A 112 -18.47 -5.23 20.79
CA ALA A 112 -18.68 -6.25 21.81
C ALA A 112 -17.40 -7.05 22.13
N GLY A 113 -16.30 -6.79 21.42
CA GLY A 113 -15.01 -7.45 21.58
C GLY A 113 -14.83 -8.73 20.78
N ASN A 114 -15.79 -9.09 19.92
CA ASN A 114 -15.69 -10.27 19.05
C ASN A 114 -14.83 -9.96 17.82
N TRP A 115 -14.16 -10.99 17.29
CA TRP A 115 -13.39 -10.87 16.07
C TRP A 115 -14.29 -10.72 14.84
N ILE A 116 -14.09 -9.65 14.06
CA ILE A 116 -14.73 -9.46 12.75
C ILE A 116 -14.25 -10.54 11.78
N GLN A 117 -12.94 -10.82 11.81
CA GLN A 117 -12.32 -11.98 11.19
C GLN A 117 -11.31 -12.60 12.15
N LEU A 118 -11.16 -13.93 12.08
CA LEU A 118 -10.23 -14.64 12.94
C LEU A 118 -8.79 -14.11 12.73
N PRO A 119 -8.08 -13.74 13.80
CA PRO A 119 -6.73 -13.23 13.67
C PRO A 119 -5.77 -14.35 13.27
N PRO A 120 -4.59 -14.00 12.71
CA PRO A 120 -3.52 -14.96 12.51
C PRO A 120 -3.14 -15.67 13.82
N LYS A 121 -2.68 -16.92 13.71
CA LYS A 121 -2.35 -17.77 14.87
C LYS A 121 -1.09 -17.36 15.63
N TYR A 122 -0.19 -16.61 15.01
CA TYR A 122 1.01 -16.09 15.66
C TYR A 122 0.67 -14.87 16.52
N ASP A 123 1.56 -14.51 17.45
CA ASP A 123 1.36 -13.38 18.35
C ASP A 123 1.28 -12.03 17.61
N PRO A 124 0.63 -11.00 18.18
CA PRO A 124 0.66 -9.65 17.64
C PRO A 124 2.08 -9.16 17.33
N ILE A 125 2.21 -8.37 16.26
CA ILE A 125 3.51 -7.81 15.87
C ILE A 125 3.81 -6.63 16.79
N VAL A 126 4.99 -6.65 17.42
CA VAL A 126 5.51 -5.58 18.29
C VAL A 126 6.75 -5.00 17.61
N ALA A 127 6.84 -3.67 17.57
CA ALA A 127 7.99 -2.97 16.99
C ALA A 127 9.25 -3.17 17.83
N ALA A 128 10.41 -2.93 17.23
CA ALA A 128 11.70 -3.11 17.89
C ALA A 128 11.90 -2.20 19.12
N ASP A 129 11.21 -1.07 19.19
CA ASP A 129 11.23 -0.13 20.32
C ASP A 129 10.22 -0.48 21.43
N GLY A 130 9.46 -1.57 21.27
CA GLY A 130 8.44 -2.01 22.21
C GLY A 130 7.04 -1.44 21.94
N THR A 131 6.85 -0.62 20.90
CA THR A 131 5.51 -0.15 20.49
C THR A 131 4.63 -1.35 20.14
N THR A 132 3.43 -1.41 20.71
CA THR A 132 2.50 -2.55 20.53
C THR A 132 1.40 -2.28 19.50
N ASN A 133 1.14 -1.01 19.17
CA ASN A 133 0.13 -0.64 18.20
C ASN A 133 0.40 0.76 17.63
N ASN A 134 0.67 0.84 16.33
CA ASN A 134 0.82 2.09 15.58
C ASN A 134 0.21 2.01 14.17
N LEU A 135 -0.60 0.99 13.89
CA LEU A 135 -1.24 0.81 12.57
C LEU A 135 -1.96 2.07 12.07
N HIS A 136 -2.58 2.84 12.98
CA HIS A 136 -3.27 4.08 12.64
C HIS A 136 -2.34 5.14 11.99
N GLU A 137 -1.05 5.17 12.34
CA GLU A 137 -0.05 6.08 11.75
C GLU A 137 0.26 5.71 10.29
N TYR A 138 0.09 4.44 9.91
CA TYR A 138 0.27 3.98 8.54
C TYR A 138 -0.97 4.23 7.67
N ILE A 139 -2.16 4.10 8.25
CA ILE A 139 -3.45 4.27 7.53
C ILE A 139 -3.88 5.73 7.44
N ALA A 140 -3.55 6.56 8.43
CA ALA A 140 -3.83 7.99 8.38
C ALA A 140 -2.99 8.64 7.26
N ILE A 141 -3.66 8.97 6.16
CA ILE A 141 -3.07 9.54 4.96
C ILE A 141 -4.00 10.64 4.44
N SER A 142 -3.47 11.85 4.29
CA SER A 142 -4.15 13.02 3.75
C SER A 142 -3.44 13.54 2.50
N VAL A 143 -4.12 14.41 1.74
CA VAL A 143 -3.48 15.06 0.59
C VAL A 143 -2.32 15.98 1.00
N ASP A 144 -2.38 16.54 2.21
CA ASP A 144 -1.33 17.41 2.76
C ASP A 144 -0.03 16.64 3.07
N ASP A 145 -0.10 15.32 3.18
CA ASP A 145 1.07 14.45 3.42
C ASP A 145 1.83 14.12 2.12
N VAL A 146 1.26 14.43 0.94
CA VAL A 146 1.83 14.05 -0.35
C VAL A 146 3.18 14.73 -0.56
N ALA A 147 4.24 13.94 -0.68
CA ALA A 147 5.60 14.44 -0.81
C ALA A 147 5.95 14.84 -2.26
N ASP A 148 6.62 15.99 -2.38
CA ASP A 148 7.21 16.49 -3.63
C ASP A 148 8.27 15.52 -4.17
N LEU A 149 8.46 15.46 -5.49
CA LEU A 149 9.34 14.45 -6.12
C LEU A 149 10.80 14.46 -5.61
N GLU A 150 11.33 15.63 -5.24
CA GLU A 150 12.73 15.80 -4.86
C GLU A 150 13.04 15.30 -3.44
N SER A 151 12.09 15.34 -2.49
CA SER A 151 12.30 14.84 -1.12
C SER A 151 12.22 13.30 -1.04
N MET A 152 11.55 12.67 -2.00
CA MET A 152 11.22 11.23 -2.03
C MET A 152 12.41 10.30 -1.87
N VAL A 153 13.49 10.56 -2.62
CA VAL A 153 14.53 9.56 -2.89
C VAL A 153 15.30 9.23 -1.62
N ASN A 154 15.47 10.21 -0.73
CA ASN A 154 16.15 9.99 0.54
C ASN A 154 15.17 9.63 1.66
N ASP A 155 13.98 10.21 1.65
CA ASP A 155 13.00 10.02 2.73
C ASP A 155 12.44 8.60 2.74
N VAL A 156 12.25 7.96 1.58
CA VAL A 156 11.70 6.60 1.52
C VAL A 156 12.59 5.57 2.23
N TYR A 157 13.92 5.77 2.24
CA TYR A 157 14.88 4.85 2.87
C TYR A 157 15.24 5.21 4.32
N SER A 158 14.80 6.37 4.82
CA SER A 158 15.18 6.86 6.15
C SER A 158 13.99 7.18 7.07
N ASN A 159 12.83 7.50 6.51
CA ASN A 159 11.61 7.78 7.27
C ASN A 159 10.89 6.48 7.64
N LYS A 160 10.68 6.25 8.94
CA LYS A 160 9.99 5.05 9.47
C LYS A 160 8.55 4.87 8.96
N HIS A 161 7.88 5.97 8.57
CA HIS A 161 6.54 5.96 7.98
C HIS A 161 6.56 6.13 6.46
N GLY A 162 7.76 6.15 5.87
CA GLY A 162 7.96 6.30 4.44
C GLY A 162 7.43 7.64 3.93
N VAL A 163 6.87 7.60 2.72
CA VAL A 163 6.45 8.78 1.94
C VAL A 163 5.06 8.54 1.37
N VAL A 164 4.26 9.60 1.21
CA VAL A 164 2.91 9.51 0.67
C VAL A 164 2.87 10.00 -0.78
N LYS A 165 2.13 9.28 -1.63
CA LYS A 165 1.89 9.61 -3.03
C LYS A 165 0.40 9.64 -3.40
N SER A 166 0.07 10.49 -4.35
CA SER A 166 -1.23 10.49 -5.03
C SER A 166 -1.21 9.64 -6.30
N GLU A 167 -2.40 9.30 -6.79
CA GLU A 167 -2.57 8.62 -8.08
C GLU A 167 -2.10 9.40 -9.29
N GLU A 168 -2.02 10.73 -9.19
CA GLU A 168 -1.64 11.61 -10.30
C GLU A 168 -0.21 11.32 -10.78
N ALA A 169 0.63 10.73 -9.92
CA ALA A 169 1.96 10.22 -10.28
C ALA A 169 1.94 9.11 -11.35
N TYR A 170 0.80 8.45 -11.57
CA TYR A 170 0.61 7.40 -12.59
C TYR A 170 0.14 7.94 -13.96
N LEU A 171 -0.34 9.18 -14.02
CA LEU A 171 -0.92 9.77 -15.23
C LEU A 171 0.11 10.47 -16.13
N VAL A 172 1.37 10.55 -15.70
CA VAL A 172 2.45 11.17 -16.48
C VAL A 172 3.13 10.11 -17.37
N PRO A 173 3.30 10.37 -18.69
CA PRO A 173 4.10 9.50 -19.55
C PRO A 173 5.52 9.42 -19.01
N ASN A 174 6.01 8.20 -18.73
CA ASN A 174 7.26 7.87 -17.99
C ASN A 174 7.16 7.77 -16.45
N GLY A 175 5.95 7.69 -15.89
CA GLY A 175 5.67 7.08 -14.58
C GLY A 175 6.51 7.65 -13.43
N ALA A 176 6.13 8.80 -12.88
CA ALA A 176 6.80 9.39 -11.73
C ALA A 176 6.80 8.45 -10.50
N PHE A 177 5.87 7.49 -10.42
CA PHE A 177 5.92 6.42 -9.42
C PHE A 177 7.09 5.44 -9.63
N MET A 178 7.47 5.16 -10.88
CA MET A 178 8.67 4.37 -11.20
C MET A 178 9.99 5.14 -11.00
N MET A 179 9.93 6.47 -10.94
CA MET A 179 11.10 7.32 -10.64
C MET A 179 11.48 7.35 -9.15
N MET A 180 10.65 6.82 -8.25
CA MET A 180 10.93 6.78 -6.81
C MET A 180 12.02 5.77 -6.41
N PHE A 181 12.32 4.81 -7.29
CA PHE A 181 13.34 3.77 -7.06
C PHE A 181 14.55 3.94 -7.99
N ALA A 182 14.77 5.15 -8.51
CA ALA A 182 15.89 5.51 -9.38
C ALA A 182 17.05 6.12 -8.59
#